data_AF-A0A401PYP4-F1
#
_entry.id   AF-A0A401PYP4-F1
#
_cell.length_a   1.000
_cell.length_b   1.000
_cell.length_c   1.000
_cell.angle_alpha   90.00
_cell.angle_beta   90.00
_cell.angle_gamma   90.00
#
_symmetry.space_group_name_H-M   'P 1'
#
loop_
_entity.id
_entity.type
_entity.pdbx_description
1 polymer ?
#
loop_
_entity_poly.entity_id
_entity_poly.type
_entity_poly.pdbx_seq_one_letter_code
_entity_poly.pdbx_strand_id
1 'polypeptide(L)'
;TSIFTPIKGSVTNVRINSTLTTQEVIALLLQKFKIENDPNDFALYVVHASEEKIKLQNTAFPLWERFLHGPSRNIVKIFLMDKGAEEISIDVAQYIKFELTVLKAILQKLTEEEQKHIGNAQLRYKVEKRSLIRQLQRRMMVRAETSV
;
A
#
# COMPACT_ATOMS: atom_id res chain seq x y z
N THR A 1 14.42 35.20 -13.00
CA THR A 1 12.99 34.82 -13.13
C THR A 1 12.49 34.39 -11.77
N SER A 2 11.34 34.91 -11.33
CA SER A 2 10.72 34.52 -10.05
C SER A 2 10.11 33.14 -10.23
N ILE A 3 10.60 32.14 -9.50
CA ILE A 3 10.04 30.78 -9.52
C ILE A 3 8.68 30.84 -8.83
N PHE A 4 7.59 30.60 -9.58
CA PHE A 4 6.26 30.47 -8.99
C PHE A 4 6.06 29.04 -8.50
N THR A 5 6.04 28.85 -7.20
CA THR A 5 5.66 27.58 -6.57
C THR A 5 4.24 27.72 -6.03
N PRO A 6 3.25 26.97 -6.57
CA PRO A 6 1.90 26.99 -6.04
C PRO A 6 1.88 26.61 -4.55
N ILE A 7 1.06 27.32 -3.76
CA ILE A 7 0.88 26.98 -2.34
C ILE A 7 0.28 25.58 -2.25
N LYS A 8 0.78 24.75 -1.33
CA LYS A 8 0.22 23.41 -1.08
C LYS A 8 -1.30 23.50 -0.86
N GLY A 9 -2.06 22.70 -1.60
CA GLY A 9 -3.53 22.71 -1.55
C GLY A 9 -4.20 23.71 -2.50
N SER A 10 -3.44 24.44 -3.32
CA SER A 10 -4.00 25.25 -4.41
C SER A 10 -4.82 24.39 -5.35
N VAL A 11 -6.07 24.81 -5.60
CA VAL A 11 -6.99 24.10 -6.49
C VAL A 11 -7.00 24.77 -7.86
N THR A 12 -6.89 23.97 -8.91
CA THR A 12 -7.05 24.43 -10.29
C THR A 12 -7.88 23.42 -11.08
N ASN A 13 -8.44 23.87 -12.21
CA ASN A 13 -9.16 23.01 -13.14
C ASN A 13 -8.53 23.12 -14.54
N VAL A 14 -8.36 21.98 -15.20
CA VAL A 14 -8.03 21.89 -16.63
C VAL A 14 -9.14 21.12 -17.33
N ARG A 15 -9.49 21.51 -18.55
CA ARG A 15 -10.47 20.79 -19.35
C ARG A 15 -9.75 19.71 -20.15
N ILE A 16 -10.13 18.45 -19.95
CA ILE A 16 -9.50 17.27 -20.56
C ILE A 16 -10.56 16.39 -21.21
N ASN A 17 -10.15 15.46 -22.07
CA ASN A 17 -11.01 14.43 -22.66
C ASN A 17 -10.54 13.02 -22.23
N SER A 18 -11.19 11.97 -22.74
CA SER A 18 -10.93 10.57 -22.36
C SER A 18 -9.66 9.96 -22.96
N THR A 19 -8.98 10.65 -23.88
CA THR A 19 -7.76 10.17 -24.55
C THR A 19 -6.49 10.85 -24.07
N LEU A 20 -6.60 11.90 -23.25
CA LEU A 20 -5.42 12.55 -22.67
C LEU A 20 -4.79 11.67 -21.59
N THR A 21 -3.50 11.43 -21.74
CA THR A 21 -2.68 10.68 -20.80
C THR A 21 -2.31 11.51 -19.57
N THR A 22 -1.90 10.85 -18.48
CA THR A 22 -1.40 11.49 -17.27
C THR A 22 -0.29 12.48 -17.58
N GLN A 23 0.67 12.11 -18.44
CA GLN A 23 1.78 12.97 -18.82
C GLN A 23 1.32 14.27 -19.50
N GLU A 24 0.36 14.18 -20.42
CA GLU A 24 -0.19 15.34 -21.13
C GLU A 24 -0.97 16.24 -20.17
N VAL A 25 -1.75 15.66 -19.24
CA VAL A 25 -2.48 16.42 -18.22
C VAL A 25 -1.52 17.15 -17.28
N ILE A 26 -0.40 16.53 -16.90
CA ILE A 26 0.66 17.20 -16.12
C ILE A 26 1.19 18.41 -16.88
N ALA A 27 1.56 18.26 -18.15
CA ALA A 27 2.06 19.37 -18.97
C ALA A 27 1.06 20.54 -19.04
N LEU A 28 -0.24 20.26 -19.21
CA LEU A 28 -1.29 21.28 -19.21
C LEU A 28 -1.39 22.01 -17.86
N LEU A 29 -1.25 21.29 -16.74
CA LEU A 29 -1.26 21.87 -15.40
C LEU A 29 -0.05 22.78 -15.17
N LEU A 30 1.15 22.31 -15.53
CA LEU A 30 2.39 23.09 -15.40
C LEU A 30 2.35 24.35 -16.27
N GLN A 31 1.88 24.24 -17.52
CA GLN A 31 1.68 25.38 -18.41
C GLN A 31 0.73 26.41 -17.78
N LYS A 32 -0.38 25.95 -17.19
CA LYS A 32 -1.35 26.84 -16.55
C LYS A 32 -0.76 27.60 -15.36
N PHE A 33 0.16 26.98 -14.61
CA PHE A 33 0.85 27.61 -13.50
C PHE A 33 2.16 28.32 -13.90
N LYS A 34 2.54 28.30 -15.18
CA LYS A 34 3.81 28.82 -15.69
C LYS A 34 5.03 28.23 -14.96
N ILE A 35 4.97 26.93 -14.69
CA ILE A 35 6.08 26.16 -14.11
C ILE A 35 6.96 25.67 -15.26
N GLU A 36 8.26 26.02 -15.22
CA GLU A 36 9.23 25.71 -16.29
C GLU A 36 9.99 24.39 -16.06
N ASN A 37 9.77 23.71 -14.93
CA ASN A 37 10.36 22.40 -14.61
C ASN A 37 9.91 21.31 -15.59
N ASP A 38 10.68 20.22 -15.68
CA ASP A 38 10.36 19.09 -16.54
C ASP A 38 9.05 18.44 -16.04
N PRO A 39 8.03 18.23 -16.90
CA PRO A 39 6.84 17.45 -16.54
C PRO A 39 7.15 16.08 -15.92
N ASN A 40 8.28 15.48 -16.25
CA ASN A 40 8.75 14.20 -15.68
C ASN A 40 9.22 14.30 -14.22
N ASP A 41 9.41 15.50 -13.68
CA ASP A 41 9.70 15.72 -12.26
C ASP A 41 8.44 15.57 -11.39
N PHE A 42 7.27 15.54 -12.02
CA PHE A 42 5.97 15.47 -11.34
C PHE A 42 5.22 14.17 -11.66
N ALA A 43 4.22 13.88 -10.84
CA ALA A 43 3.24 12.84 -11.08
C ALA A 43 1.86 13.26 -10.56
N LEU A 44 0.82 12.63 -11.10
CA LEU A 44 -0.52 12.72 -10.54
C LEU A 44 -0.72 11.62 -9.50
N TYR A 45 -1.23 12.00 -8.34
CA TYR A 45 -1.58 11.10 -7.26
C TYR A 45 -3.07 11.16 -6.97
N VAL A 46 -3.70 10.00 -6.91
CA VAL A 46 -5.07 9.85 -6.39
C VAL A 46 -4.98 9.72 -4.88
N VAL A 47 -5.63 10.61 -4.15
CA VAL A 47 -5.68 10.61 -2.68
C VAL A 47 -7.12 10.40 -2.23
N HIS A 48 -7.35 9.35 -1.47
CA HIS A 48 -8.64 9.01 -0.88
C HIS A 48 -8.82 9.63 0.51
N ALA A 49 -10.06 9.74 0.97
CA ALA A 49 -10.39 10.17 2.34
C ALA A 49 -9.86 9.23 3.45
N SER A 50 -9.50 8.00 3.05
CA SER A 50 -8.80 7.03 3.89
C SER A 50 -7.34 7.38 4.15
N GLU A 51 -6.77 8.37 3.45
CA GLU A 51 -5.34 8.68 3.33
C GLU A 51 -4.55 7.74 2.40
N GLU A 52 -5.23 6.81 1.73
CA GLU A 52 -4.62 6.04 0.64
C GLU A 52 -4.19 7.00 -0.47
N LYS A 53 -2.97 6.82 -0.97
CA LYS A 53 -2.35 7.67 -1.98
C LYS A 53 -1.63 6.82 -3.00
N ILE A 54 -2.17 6.82 -4.22
CA ILE A 54 -1.70 5.99 -5.33
C ILE A 54 -1.21 6.89 -6.46
N LYS A 55 -0.05 6.56 -7.03
CA LYS A 55 0.50 7.24 -8.19
C LYS A 55 -0.15 6.74 -9.47
N LEU A 56 -0.62 7.67 -10.31
CA LEU A 56 -1.07 7.35 -11.66
C LEU A 56 0.12 7.10 -12.58
N GLN A 57 0.02 6.05 -13.39
CA GLN A 57 0.99 5.76 -14.44
C GLN A 57 0.99 6.88 -15.48
N ASN A 58 2.16 7.18 -16.06
CA ASN A 58 2.30 8.24 -17.06
C ASN A 58 1.41 8.01 -18.30
N THR A 59 1.15 6.75 -18.64
CA THR A 59 0.31 6.30 -19.76
C THR A 59 -1.15 6.08 -19.38
N ALA A 60 -1.53 6.21 -18.10
CA ALA A 60 -2.92 6.14 -17.67
C ALA A 60 -3.71 7.36 -18.16
N PHE A 61 -5.03 7.32 -18.00
CA PHE A 61 -5.94 8.36 -18.47
C PHE A 61 -6.70 8.99 -17.29
N PRO A 62 -6.30 10.19 -16.80
CA PRO A 62 -6.85 10.75 -15.56
C PRO A 62 -8.37 10.96 -15.54
N LEU A 63 -9.00 11.16 -16.70
CA LEU A 63 -10.46 11.27 -16.77
C LEU A 63 -11.15 9.94 -16.46
N TRP A 64 -10.59 8.82 -16.94
CA TRP A 64 -11.09 7.48 -16.62
C TRP A 64 -10.90 7.15 -15.14
N GLU A 65 -9.74 7.50 -14.57
CA GLU A 65 -9.48 7.35 -13.14
C GLU A 65 -10.50 8.13 -12.30
N ARG A 66 -10.76 9.40 -12.66
CA ARG A 66 -11.80 10.21 -12.01
C ARG A 66 -13.19 9.58 -12.15
N PHE A 67 -13.52 9.01 -13.31
CA PHE A 67 -14.80 8.35 -13.51
C PHE A 67 -14.96 7.13 -12.59
N LEU A 68 -13.93 6.28 -12.48
CA LEU A 68 -13.92 5.08 -11.63
C LEU A 68 -14.06 5.42 -10.14
N HIS A 69 -13.33 6.44 -9.68
CA HIS A 69 -13.35 6.89 -8.28
C HIS A 69 -14.58 7.76 -7.93
N GLY A 70 -15.32 8.21 -8.93
CA GLY A 70 -16.49 9.06 -8.77
C GLY A 70 -16.20 10.56 -8.63
N PRO A 71 -17.26 11.39 -8.67
CA PRO A 71 -17.15 12.84 -8.79
C PRO A 71 -16.88 13.57 -7.47
N SER A 72 -17.07 12.91 -6.32
CA SER A 72 -17.01 13.55 -5.01
C SER A 72 -15.58 13.92 -4.61
N ARG A 73 -15.34 15.23 -4.45
CA ARG A 73 -14.07 15.78 -3.94
C ARG A 73 -13.81 15.46 -2.46
N ASN A 74 -14.85 15.06 -1.73
CA ASN A 74 -14.73 14.64 -0.34
C ASN A 74 -14.20 13.22 -0.21
N ILE A 75 -14.38 12.39 -1.24
CA ILE A 75 -13.95 10.98 -1.25
C ILE A 75 -12.58 10.85 -1.91
N VAL A 76 -12.41 11.43 -3.11
CA VAL A 76 -11.17 11.31 -3.88
C VAL A 76 -10.73 12.64 -4.47
N LYS A 77 -9.46 12.97 -4.29
CA LYS A 77 -8.79 14.14 -4.87
C LYS A 77 -7.64 13.68 -5.75
N ILE A 78 -7.38 14.40 -6.83
CA ILE A 78 -6.19 14.17 -7.67
C ILE A 78 -5.25 15.34 -7.42
N PHE A 79 -4.01 15.03 -7.06
CA PHE A 79 -2.98 16.01 -6.75
C PHE A 79 -1.85 15.90 -7.75
N LEU A 80 -1.32 17.05 -8.18
CA LEU A 80 -0.01 17.14 -8.79
C LEU A 80 1.03 17.24 -7.67
N MET A 81 2.00 16.32 -7.64
CA MET A 81 3.08 16.30 -6.66
C MET A 81 4.40 15.94 -7.33
N ASP A 82 5.51 16.10 -6.62
CA ASP A 82 6.81 15.60 -7.07
C ASP A 82 6.76 14.08 -7.27
N LYS A 83 7.43 13.58 -8.31
CA LYS A 83 7.38 12.17 -8.74
C LYS A 83 7.89 11.18 -7.68
N GLY A 84 8.71 11.66 -6.75
CA GLY A 84 9.25 10.91 -5.61
C GLY A 84 8.39 10.94 -4.35
N ALA A 85 7.18 11.51 -4.40
CA ALA A 85 6.28 11.49 -3.26
C ALA A 85 5.88 10.04 -2.91
N GLU A 86 6.01 9.71 -1.62
CA GLU A 86 5.79 8.36 -1.07
C GLU A 86 4.36 7.88 -1.30
N GLU A 87 4.14 6.68 -1.84
CA GLU A 87 2.80 6.09 -1.97
C GLU A 87 2.34 5.47 -0.65
N ILE A 88 1.03 5.51 -0.41
CA ILE A 88 0.42 4.99 0.82
C ILE A 88 -0.63 3.98 0.38
N SER A 89 -0.41 2.70 0.73
CA SER A 89 -1.39 1.65 0.49
C SER A 89 -2.58 1.78 1.45
N ILE A 90 -3.72 1.21 1.06
CA ILE A 90 -4.91 1.12 1.92
C ILE A 90 -4.63 0.51 3.30
N ASP A 91 -3.77 -0.52 3.37
CA ASP A 91 -3.42 -1.22 4.61
C ASP A 91 -2.63 -0.33 5.58
N VAL A 92 -1.84 0.61 5.05
CA VAL A 92 -1.09 1.59 5.85
C VAL A 92 -1.97 2.79 6.20
N ALA A 93 -2.82 3.21 5.28
CA ALA A 93 -3.66 4.41 5.40
C ALA A 93 -4.54 4.40 6.66
N GLN A 94 -5.07 3.22 7.04
CA GLN A 94 -5.86 3.05 8.26
C GLN A 94 -5.12 3.43 9.55
N TYR A 95 -3.78 3.39 9.54
CA TYR A 95 -2.95 3.65 10.72
C TYR A 95 -2.46 5.10 10.83
N ILE A 96 -2.50 5.86 9.73
CA ILE A 96 -1.93 7.22 9.66
C ILE A 96 -2.58 8.18 10.65
N LYS A 97 -3.85 7.94 10.99
CA LYS A 97 -4.63 8.80 11.90
C LYS A 97 -4.36 8.50 13.38
N PHE A 98 -3.62 7.43 13.71
CA PHE A 98 -3.30 7.10 15.10
C PHE A 98 -2.07 7.83 15.60
N GLU A 99 -2.06 8.13 16.89
CA GLU A 99 -0.86 8.66 17.55
C GLU A 99 0.26 7.62 17.60
N LEU A 100 1.51 8.09 17.58
CA LEU A 100 2.69 7.23 17.60
C LEU A 100 2.74 6.27 18.80
N THR A 101 2.21 6.69 19.95
CA THR A 101 2.06 5.87 21.17
C THR A 101 1.15 4.68 20.94
N VAL A 102 -0.01 4.90 20.30
CA VAL A 102 -0.97 3.86 19.93
C VAL A 102 -0.36 2.91 18.92
N LEU A 103 0.33 3.43 17.90
CA LEU A 103 1.01 2.61 16.89
C LEU A 103 2.07 1.69 17.50
N LYS A 104 2.87 2.22 18.44
CA LYS A 104 3.86 1.41 19.18
C LYS A 104 3.19 0.31 20.00
N ALA A 105 2.06 0.61 20.65
CA ALA A 105 1.30 -0.39 21.41
C ALA A 105 0.71 -1.48 20.50
N ILE A 106 0.19 -1.11 19.32
CA ILE A 106 -0.29 -2.07 18.31
C ILE A 106 0.85 -2.99 17.88
N LEU A 107 2.01 -2.43 17.51
CA LEU A 107 3.18 -3.21 17.10
C LEU A 107 3.63 -4.17 18.20
N GLN A 108 3.72 -3.68 19.44
CA GLN A 108 4.08 -4.52 20.58
C GLN A 108 3.13 -5.71 20.72
N LYS A 109 1.81 -5.48 20.68
CA LYS A 109 0.82 -6.56 20.78
C LYS A 109 0.93 -7.56 19.64
N LEU A 110 1.10 -7.09 18.41
CA LEU A 110 1.29 -7.97 17.25
C LEU A 110 2.55 -8.84 17.41
N THR A 111 3.66 -8.27 17.91
CA THR A 111 4.88 -9.04 18.19
C THR A 111 4.65 -10.09 19.28
N GLU A 112 3.96 -9.74 20.37
CA GLU A 112 3.64 -10.68 21.45
C GLU A 112 2.77 -11.84 20.95
N GLU A 113 1.75 -11.54 20.14
CA GLU A 113 0.90 -12.54 19.51
C GLU A 113 1.68 -13.44 18.55
N GLU A 114 2.53 -12.87 17.70
CA GLU A 114 3.38 -13.62 16.78
C GLU A 114 4.29 -14.61 17.53
N GLN A 115 4.96 -14.15 18.59
CA GLN A 115 5.82 -15.02 19.41
C GLN A 115 5.04 -16.16 20.07
N LYS A 116 3.84 -15.88 20.56
CA LYS A 116 2.94 -16.89 21.11
C LYS A 116 2.55 -17.92 20.04
N HIS A 117 2.22 -17.48 18.84
CA HIS A 117 1.89 -18.35 17.72
C HIS A 117 3.07 -19.25 17.30
N ILE A 118 4.28 -18.69 17.23
CA ILE A 118 5.52 -19.44 16.96
C ILE A 118 5.73 -20.52 18.03
N GLY A 119 5.64 -20.15 19.31
CA GLY A 119 5.80 -21.09 20.42
C GLY A 119 4.79 -22.24 20.36
N ASN A 120 3.52 -21.93 20.07
CA ASN A 120 2.46 -22.92 19.91
C ASN A 120 2.72 -23.85 18.71
N ALA A 121 3.15 -23.30 17.57
CA ALA A 121 3.48 -24.09 16.39
C ALA A 121 4.65 -25.05 16.65
N GLN A 122 5.71 -24.57 17.32
CA GLN A 122 6.85 -25.40 17.72
C GLN A 122 6.45 -26.51 18.69
N LEU A 123 5.60 -26.21 19.68
CA LEU A 123 5.11 -27.20 20.64
C LEU A 123 4.30 -28.29 19.94
N ARG A 124 3.35 -27.89 19.09
CA ARG A 124 2.55 -28.82 18.27
C ARG A 124 3.45 -29.72 17.43
N TYR A 125 4.40 -29.14 16.71
CA TYR A 125 5.37 -29.90 15.92
C TYR A 125 6.14 -30.94 16.77
N LYS A 126 6.66 -30.55 17.95
CA LYS A 126 7.39 -31.46 18.85
C LYS A 126 6.52 -32.59 19.39
N VAL A 127 5.25 -32.33 19.67
CA VAL A 127 4.30 -33.35 20.16
C VAL A 127 3.98 -34.34 19.04
N GLU A 128 3.61 -33.85 17.86
CA GLU A 128 3.28 -34.69 16.71
C GLU A 128 4.47 -35.55 16.28
N LYS A 129 5.67 -34.94 16.17
CA LYS A 129 6.90 -35.68 15.86
C LYS A 129 7.17 -36.82 16.84
N ARG A 130 7.01 -36.57 18.15
CA ARG A 130 7.18 -37.61 19.19
C ARG A 130 6.11 -38.70 19.11
N SER A 131 4.88 -38.34 18.77
CA SER A 131 3.80 -39.32 18.55
C SER A 131 4.13 -40.24 17.37
N LEU A 132 4.55 -39.65 16.25
CA LEU A 132 4.85 -40.37 15.01
C LEU A 132 6.06 -41.30 15.18
N ILE A 133 7.13 -40.84 15.83
CA ILE A 133 8.29 -41.70 16.16
C ILE A 133 7.87 -42.90 17.02
N ARG A 134 7.06 -42.68 18.06
CA ARG A 134 6.58 -43.79 18.92
C ARG A 134 5.75 -44.81 18.13
N GLN A 135 4.90 -44.35 17.21
CA GLN A 135 4.12 -45.25 16.35
C GLN A 135 5.00 -46.05 15.39
N LEU A 136 6.02 -45.41 14.79
CA LEU A 136 6.99 -46.10 13.94
C LEU A 136 7.76 -47.19 14.71
N GLN A 137 8.26 -46.87 15.91
CA GLN A 137 8.96 -47.83 16.76
C GLN A 137 8.09 -49.04 17.13
N ARG A 138 6.82 -48.81 17.52
CA ARG A 138 5.87 -49.90 17.80
C ARG A 138 5.66 -50.81 16.59
N ARG A 139 5.48 -50.23 15.39
CA ARG A 139 5.30 -51.02 14.16
C ARG A 139 6.54 -51.84 13.79
N MET A 140 7.74 -51.31 14.06
CA MET A 140 8.99 -52.04 13.83
C MET A 140 9.17 -53.22 14.80
N MET A 141 8.79 -53.05 16.07
CA MET A 141 8.84 -54.12 17.08
C MET A 141 7.91 -55.28 16.73
N VAL A 142 6.66 -54.99 16.35
CA VAL A 142 5.67 -56.03 15.96
C VAL A 142 6.14 -56.85 14.76
N ARG A 143 6.86 -56.25 13.80
CA ARG A 143 7.41 -56.98 12.65
C ARG A 143 8.52 -57.96 13.02
N ALA A 144 9.35 -57.64 14.03
CA ALA A 144 10.45 -58.49 14.46
C ALA A 144 9.98 -59.75 15.21
N GLU A 145 8.83 -59.69 15.88
CA GLU A 145 8.23 -60.82 16.59
C GLU A 145 7.49 -61.79 15.66
N THR A 146 6.98 -61.32 14.52
CA THR A 146 6.27 -62.15 13.54
C THR A 146 7.18 -62.83 12.51
N SER A 147 8.49 -62.59 12.58
CA SER A 147 9.51 -63.21 11.73
C SER A 147 10.30 -64.25 12.52
N VAL A 148 9.67 -65.39 12.82
CA VAL A 148 10.30 -66.64 13.28
C VAL A 148 9.64 -67.79 12.54
#